data_AF-A0A1H7KJH5-F1
#
_entry.id   AF-A0A1H7KJH5-F1
#
_cell.length_a   1.000
_cell.length_b   1.000
_cell.length_c   1.000
_cell.angle_alpha   90.00
_cell.angle_beta   90.00
_cell.angle_gamma   90.00
#
_symmetry.space_group_name_H-M   'P 1'
#
loop_
_entity.id
_entity.type
_entity.pdbx_description
1 polymer ?
#
loop_
_entity_poly.entity_id
_entity_poly.type
_entity_poly.pdbx_seq_one_letter_code
_entity_poly.pdbx_strand_id
1 'polypeptide(L)'
;MTDYIDKKSWWRKNRSWVLGLLALISGFVMTILVLLGKPIGDFTKAMVDPSVYDNAFDMVQDDERVIELLGEVQPISVFELLEGEVRYAEEGKAIITVGIKGSKQKGKMDVVANKRNDSWQYQTIRIRTKKPKKTIEVLESK
;
A
#
# COMPACT_ATOMS: atom_id res chain seq x y z
N MET A 1 -12.06 -4.25 67.69
CA MET A 1 -12.17 -2.85 67.21
C MET A 1 -11.64 -2.86 65.78
N THR A 2 -12.48 -2.62 64.78
CA THR A 2 -12.12 -2.75 63.37
C THR A 2 -11.41 -1.50 62.87
N ASP A 3 -10.17 -1.65 62.41
CA ASP A 3 -9.36 -0.59 61.82
C ASP A 3 -9.96 -0.12 60.49
N TYR A 4 -10.46 1.11 60.46
CA TYR A 4 -10.86 1.78 59.23
C TYR A 4 -9.61 2.40 58.59
N ILE A 5 -9.03 1.70 57.61
CA ILE A 5 -7.95 2.24 56.78
C ILE A 5 -8.54 3.35 55.90
N ASP A 6 -8.26 4.60 56.25
CA ASP A 6 -8.56 5.78 55.45
C ASP A 6 -7.78 5.69 54.12
N LYS A 7 -8.42 5.14 53.10
CA LYS A 7 -7.91 5.03 51.72
C LYS A 7 -7.87 6.44 51.13
N LYS A 8 -6.85 7.23 51.47
CA LYS A 8 -6.55 8.49 50.80
C LYS A 8 -6.47 8.21 49.29
N SER A 9 -7.43 8.76 48.54
CA SER A 9 -7.64 8.47 47.12
C SER A 9 -6.34 8.64 46.32
N TRP A 10 -5.88 7.55 45.69
CA TRP A 10 -4.67 7.49 44.84
C TRP A 10 -4.64 8.64 43.81
N TRP A 11 -5.83 9.00 43.33
CA TRP A 11 -6.07 10.12 42.43
C TRP A 11 -5.56 11.47 42.94
N ARG A 12 -5.66 11.75 44.25
CA ARG A 12 -5.25 13.06 44.80
C ARG A 12 -3.72 13.18 44.89
N LYS A 13 -3.01 12.06 45.07
CA LYS A 13 -1.55 12.01 45.13
C LYS A 13 -0.90 12.03 43.75
N ASN A 14 -1.54 11.39 42.76
CA ASN A 14 -0.97 11.24 41.42
C ASN A 14 -1.54 12.21 40.37
N ARG A 15 -2.44 13.13 40.76
CA ARG A 15 -3.14 14.05 39.84
C ARG A 15 -2.18 14.83 38.93
N SER A 16 -1.09 15.37 39.49
CA SER A 16 -0.13 16.16 38.73
C SER A 16 0.64 15.32 37.68
N TRP A 17 0.92 14.06 38.00
CA TRP A 17 1.58 13.12 37.08
C TRP A 17 0.65 12.70 35.94
N VAL A 18 -0.62 12.41 36.25
CA VAL A 18 -1.62 12.05 35.24
C VAL A 18 -1.86 13.20 34.27
N LEU A 19 -1.96 14.44 34.77
CA LEU A 19 -2.12 15.63 33.93
C LEU A 19 -0.91 15.87 33.03
N GLY A 20 0.31 15.72 33.55
CA GLY A 20 1.53 15.84 32.75
C GLY A 20 1.62 14.79 31.65
N LEU A 21 1.29 13.53 31.97
CA LEU A 21 1.29 12.44 30.99
C LEU A 21 0.22 12.65 29.92
N LEU A 22 -0.98 13.10 30.30
CA LEU A 22 -2.05 13.40 29.37
C LEU A 22 -1.68 14.54 28.43
N ALA A 23 -1.02 15.59 28.93
CA ALA A 23 -0.54 16.69 28.11
C ALA A 23 0.54 16.25 27.12
N LEU A 24 1.46 15.38 27.53
CA LEU A 24 2.48 14.82 26.63
C LEU A 24 1.87 13.95 25.53
N ILE A 25 0.95 13.05 25.89
CA ILE A 25 0.25 12.20 24.92
C ILE A 25 -0.56 13.08 23.96
N SER A 26 -1.30 14.07 24.48
CA SER A 26 -2.07 15.01 23.68
C SER A 26 -1.18 15.80 22.71
N GLY A 27 -0.02 16.27 23.18
CA GLY A 27 0.95 16.98 22.34
C GLY A 27 1.52 16.10 21.23
N PHE A 28 1.83 14.85 21.54
CA PHE A 28 2.32 13.86 20.57
C PHE A 28 1.26 13.48 19.53
N VAL A 29 0.01 13.29 19.95
CA VAL A 29 -1.11 13.04 19.03
C VAL A 29 -1.34 14.25 18.15
N MET A 30 -1.28 15.47 18.69
CA MET A 30 -1.46 16.71 17.93
C MET A 30 -0.32 16.92 16.92
N THR A 31 0.94 16.60 17.27
CA THR A 31 2.05 16.68 16.30
C THR A 31 1.90 15.66 15.19
N ILE A 32 1.49 14.42 15.50
CA ILE A 32 1.15 13.41 14.49
C ILE A 32 0.02 13.90 13.59
N LEU A 33 -1.06 14.47 14.15
CA LEU A 33 -2.18 14.98 13.36
C LEU A 33 -1.80 16.18 12.49
N VAL A 34 -0.85 17.02 12.90
CA VAL A 34 -0.33 18.12 12.06
C VAL A 34 0.61 17.60 10.98
N LEU A 35 1.45 16.61 11.30
CA LEU A 35 2.34 15.94 10.34
C LEU A 35 1.57 15.13 9.29
N LEU A 36 0.51 14.44 9.72
CA LEU A 36 -0.39 13.65 8.88
C LEU A 36 -1.54 14.47 8.29
N GLY A 37 -1.82 15.66 8.83
CA GLY A 37 -2.88 16.60 8.42
C GLY A 37 -2.60 17.31 7.10
N LYS A 38 -1.85 16.67 6.21
CA LYS A 38 -1.98 16.91 4.79
C LYS A 38 -3.38 16.43 4.36
N PRO A 39 -4.03 17.12 3.41
CA PRO A 39 -5.46 16.98 3.17
C PRO A 39 -5.84 15.52 2.95
N ILE A 40 -6.77 15.05 3.79
CA ILE A 40 -7.38 13.72 3.72
C ILE A 40 -8.10 13.52 2.35
N GLY A 41 -8.27 14.60 1.57
CA GLY A 41 -8.85 14.60 0.23
C GLY A 41 -8.10 13.77 -0.82
N ASP A 42 -6.85 13.37 -0.58
CA ASP A 42 -6.14 12.43 -1.47
C ASP A 42 -6.36 10.95 -1.10
N PHE A 43 -6.98 10.63 0.04
CA PHE A 43 -7.30 9.23 0.38
C PHE A 43 -8.45 8.66 -0.45
N THR A 44 -9.21 9.48 -1.18
CA THR A 44 -10.18 9.00 -2.19
C THR A 44 -9.48 8.42 -3.42
N LYS A 45 -8.23 8.84 -3.72
CA LYS A 45 -7.38 8.23 -4.75
C LYS A 45 -6.75 6.90 -4.31
N ALA A 46 -6.88 6.53 -3.03
CA ALA A 46 -6.28 5.33 -2.47
C ALA A 46 -7.19 4.08 -2.55
N MET A 47 -8.42 4.21 -3.06
CA MET A 47 -9.19 3.05 -3.51
C MET A 47 -8.66 2.61 -4.86
N VAL A 48 -7.52 1.91 -4.84
CA VAL A 48 -7.03 1.18 -5.99
C VAL A 48 -8.14 0.25 -6.43
N ASP A 49 -8.71 0.47 -7.61
CA ASP A 49 -9.68 -0.45 -8.22
C ASP A 49 -8.95 -1.79 -8.40
N PRO A 50 -9.28 -2.84 -7.61
CA PRO A 50 -8.50 -4.08 -7.61
C PRO A 50 -8.44 -4.74 -8.98
N SER A 51 -9.49 -4.52 -9.77
CA SER A 51 -9.61 -5.04 -11.13
C SER A 51 -8.47 -4.61 -12.07
N VAL A 52 -7.80 -3.47 -11.82
CA VAL A 52 -6.65 -3.06 -12.65
C VAL A 52 -5.50 -4.03 -12.52
N TYR A 53 -5.20 -4.46 -11.28
CA TYR A 53 -4.06 -5.33 -11.06
C TYR A 53 -4.42 -6.79 -11.30
N ASP A 54 -5.65 -7.22 -11.01
CA ASP A 54 -6.10 -8.59 -11.24
C ASP A 54 -6.02 -8.96 -12.74
N ASN A 55 -6.62 -8.15 -13.62
CA ASN A 55 -6.57 -8.41 -15.05
C ASN A 55 -5.13 -8.32 -15.62
N ALA A 56 -4.30 -7.44 -15.08
CA ALA A 56 -2.89 -7.35 -15.48
C ALA A 56 -2.09 -8.58 -15.01
N PHE A 57 -2.42 -9.11 -13.83
CA PHE A 57 -1.81 -10.31 -13.27
C PHE A 57 -2.10 -11.53 -14.14
N ASP A 58 -3.34 -11.69 -14.60
CA ASP A 58 -3.73 -12.79 -15.50
C ASP A 58 -2.87 -12.79 -16.78
N MET A 59 -2.73 -11.61 -17.42
CA MET A 59 -1.87 -11.47 -18.62
C MET A 59 -0.41 -11.82 -18.36
N VAL A 60 0.08 -11.55 -17.14
CA VAL A 60 1.46 -11.84 -16.73
C VAL A 60 1.65 -13.31 -16.40
N GLN A 61 0.63 -13.96 -15.84
CA GLN A 61 0.64 -15.39 -15.52
C GLN A 61 0.65 -16.25 -16.78
N ASP A 62 0.03 -15.79 -17.86
CA ASP A 62 -0.03 -16.49 -19.16
C ASP A 62 1.19 -16.25 -20.07
N ASP A 63 2.09 -15.31 -19.72
CA ASP A 63 3.27 -15.00 -20.54
C ASP A 63 4.44 -15.96 -20.24
N GLU A 64 4.75 -16.82 -21.21
CA GLU A 64 5.84 -17.81 -21.10
C GLU A 64 7.19 -17.20 -20.74
N ARG A 65 7.49 -15.99 -21.22
CA ARG A 65 8.77 -15.29 -20.94
C ARG A 65 8.83 -14.88 -19.48
N VAL A 66 7.69 -14.48 -18.92
CA VAL A 66 7.57 -14.17 -17.49
C VAL A 66 7.75 -15.43 -16.66
N ILE A 67 7.09 -16.53 -17.02
CA ILE A 67 7.24 -17.83 -16.32
C ILE A 67 8.70 -18.31 -16.40
N GLU A 68 9.36 -18.14 -17.54
CA GLU A 68 10.77 -18.50 -17.68
C GLU A 68 11.64 -17.70 -16.71
N LEU A 69 11.42 -16.38 -16.62
CA LEU A 69 12.21 -15.46 -15.81
C LEU A 69 11.92 -15.55 -14.30
N LEU A 70 10.65 -15.58 -13.91
CA LEU A 70 10.20 -15.51 -12.52
C LEU A 70 9.82 -16.88 -11.94
N GLY A 71 9.51 -17.87 -12.79
CA GLY A 71 8.86 -19.11 -12.38
C GLY A 71 7.34 -18.97 -12.29
N GLU A 72 6.71 -19.89 -11.59
CA GLU A 72 5.28 -19.82 -11.29
C GLU A 72 5.00 -18.57 -10.45
N VAL A 73 4.16 -17.69 -10.98
CA VAL A 73 3.83 -16.40 -10.39
C VAL A 73 2.81 -16.61 -9.26
N GLN A 74 3.12 -16.08 -8.08
CA GLN A 74 2.25 -16.16 -6.91
C GLN A 74 1.27 -14.99 -6.87
N PRO A 75 0.07 -15.17 -6.30
CA PRO A 75 -0.89 -14.08 -6.10
C PRO A 75 -0.27 -12.88 -5.38
N ILE A 76 -0.64 -11.69 -5.83
CA ILE A 76 -0.18 -10.43 -5.23
C ILE A 76 -0.78 -10.31 -3.83
N SER A 77 0.05 -10.22 -2.79
CA SER A 77 -0.42 -9.97 -1.43
C SER A 77 -0.40 -8.49 -1.10
N VAL A 78 -1.02 -8.12 0.03
CA VAL A 78 -1.07 -6.74 0.52
C VAL A 78 0.34 -6.14 0.66
N PHE A 79 1.35 -6.94 1.05
CA PHE A 79 2.71 -6.44 1.20
C PHE A 79 3.32 -6.00 -0.14
N GLU A 80 3.07 -6.72 -1.23
CA GLU A 80 3.55 -6.35 -2.57
C GLU A 80 2.84 -5.12 -3.12
N LEU A 81 1.57 -4.90 -2.75
CA LEU A 81 0.87 -3.65 -3.04
C LEU A 81 1.50 -2.47 -2.29
N LEU A 82 1.90 -2.67 -1.03
CA LEU A 82 2.57 -1.64 -0.21
C LEU A 82 4.00 -1.32 -0.66
N GLU A 83 4.72 -2.29 -1.24
CA GLU A 83 6.04 -2.06 -1.87
C GLU A 83 5.95 -1.29 -3.21
N GLY A 84 4.72 -1.10 -3.68
CA GLY A 84 4.37 -0.48 -4.93
C GLY A 84 4.18 1.03 -4.86
N GLU A 85 3.82 1.60 -6.01
CA GLU A 85 3.36 2.97 -6.13
C GLU A 85 2.14 2.98 -7.03
N VAL A 86 1.07 3.65 -6.60
CA VAL A 86 -0.15 3.80 -7.39
C VAL A 86 -0.43 5.28 -7.57
N ARG A 87 -0.56 5.69 -8.83
CA ARG A 87 -0.94 7.05 -9.21
C ARG A 87 -2.15 6.99 -10.12
N TYR A 88 -3.25 7.58 -9.67
CA TYR A 88 -4.42 7.85 -10.49
C TYR A 88 -4.42 9.31 -10.94
N ALA A 89 -4.57 9.54 -12.23
CA ALA A 89 -4.84 10.87 -12.77
C ALA A 89 -6.36 11.08 -12.88
N GLU A 90 -6.79 12.34 -12.84
CA GLU A 90 -8.21 12.72 -12.90
C GLU A 90 -8.91 12.25 -14.20
N GLU A 91 -8.14 12.00 -15.26
CA GLU A 91 -8.61 11.53 -16.57
C GLU A 91 -8.88 10.01 -16.63
N GLY A 92 -8.90 9.32 -15.49
CA GLY A 92 -9.10 7.86 -15.45
C GLY A 92 -7.86 7.05 -15.85
N LYS A 93 -6.67 7.66 -15.83
CA LYS A 93 -5.39 6.99 -16.06
C LYS A 93 -4.84 6.41 -14.76
N ALA A 94 -4.43 5.15 -14.80
CA ALA A 94 -3.75 4.46 -13.72
C ALA A 94 -2.30 4.17 -14.12
N ILE A 95 -1.36 4.58 -13.27
CA ILE A 95 0.05 4.21 -13.34
C ILE A 95 0.37 3.46 -12.05
N ILE A 96 0.57 2.16 -12.17
CA ILE A 96 0.72 1.25 -11.03
C ILE A 96 2.10 0.60 -11.14
N THR A 97 2.80 0.52 -10.02
CA THR A 97 3.96 -0.34 -9.84
C THR A 97 3.66 -1.22 -8.65
N VAL A 98 3.73 -2.53 -8.78
CA VAL A 98 3.52 -3.48 -7.67
C VAL A 98 4.65 -4.50 -7.62
N GLY A 99 4.92 -5.01 -6.43
CA GLY A 99 5.80 -6.17 -6.27
C GLY A 99 5.19 -7.40 -6.93
N ILE A 100 6.03 -8.27 -7.48
CA ILE A 100 5.58 -9.58 -7.97
C ILE A 100 6.58 -10.65 -7.53
N LYS A 101 6.06 -11.80 -7.10
CA LYS A 101 6.87 -12.94 -6.65
C LYS A 101 6.61 -14.12 -7.56
N GLY A 102 7.67 -14.68 -8.12
CA GLY A 102 7.61 -16.00 -8.73
C GLY A 102 8.45 -17.00 -7.93
N SER A 103 8.29 -18.29 -8.24
CA SER A 103 9.00 -19.38 -7.56
C SER A 103 10.53 -19.32 -7.69
N LYS A 104 11.07 -18.68 -8.74
CA LYS A 104 12.51 -18.51 -8.95
C LYS A 104 13.04 -17.21 -8.33
N GLN A 105 12.32 -16.10 -8.49
CA GLN A 105 12.77 -14.79 -8.01
C GLN A 105 11.65 -13.75 -7.92
N LYS A 106 11.97 -12.61 -7.30
CA LYS A 106 11.08 -11.45 -7.19
C LYS A 106 11.33 -10.42 -8.30
N GLY A 107 10.29 -9.70 -8.67
CA GLY A 107 10.33 -8.59 -9.62
C GLY A 107 9.40 -7.44 -9.22
N LYS A 108 9.26 -6.49 -10.13
CA LYS A 108 8.23 -5.46 -10.10
C LYS A 108 7.43 -5.51 -11.39
N MET A 109 6.12 -5.37 -11.29
CA MET A 109 5.22 -5.19 -12.41
C MET A 109 4.86 -3.71 -12.50
N ASP A 110 5.09 -3.10 -13.67
CA ASP A 110 4.59 -1.76 -13.97
C ASP A 110 3.44 -1.86 -14.96
N VAL A 111 2.36 -1.15 -14.66
CA VAL A 111 1.12 -1.15 -15.42
C VAL A 111 0.72 0.29 -15.71
N VAL A 112 0.42 0.58 -16.97
CA VAL A 112 -0.20 1.83 -17.39
C VAL A 112 -1.51 1.48 -18.08
N ALA A 113 -2.62 1.98 -17.56
CA ALA A 113 -3.95 1.70 -18.09
C ALA A 113 -4.84 2.95 -18.04
N ASN A 114 -5.86 3.01 -18.90
CA ASN A 114 -6.92 4.01 -18.79
C ASN A 114 -8.27 3.32 -18.64
N LYS A 115 -9.12 3.86 -17.77
CA LYS A 115 -10.50 3.41 -17.62
C LYS A 115 -11.34 3.96 -18.78
N ARG A 116 -11.99 3.08 -19.55
CA ARG A 116 -12.96 3.43 -20.59
C ARG A 116 -14.18 2.53 -20.46
N ASN A 117 -15.38 3.13 -20.39
CA ASN A 117 -16.65 2.39 -20.36
C ASN A 117 -16.66 1.25 -19.33
N ASP A 118 -16.14 1.53 -18.14
CA ASP A 118 -16.03 0.59 -17.01
C ASP A 118 -15.06 -0.59 -17.19
N SER A 119 -14.25 -0.59 -18.25
CA SER A 119 -13.14 -1.53 -18.43
C SER A 119 -11.78 -0.82 -18.46
N TRP A 120 -10.72 -1.57 -18.14
CA TRP A 120 -9.36 -1.06 -18.16
C TRP A 120 -8.69 -1.39 -19.49
N GLN A 121 -8.25 -0.35 -20.19
CA GLN A 121 -7.46 -0.47 -21.41
C GLN A 121 -5.98 -0.31 -21.07
N TYR A 122 -5.25 -1.41 -21.15
CA TYR A 122 -3.82 -1.45 -20.87
C TYR A 122 -3.03 -0.85 -22.03
N GLN A 123 -2.19 0.14 -21.71
CA GLN A 123 -1.19 0.69 -22.63
C GLN A 123 0.13 -0.05 -22.51
N THR A 124 0.51 -0.38 -21.27
CA THR A 124 1.78 -1.04 -20.99
C THR A 124 1.64 -1.96 -19.79
N ILE A 125 2.15 -3.18 -19.93
CA ILE A 125 2.41 -4.10 -18.82
C ILE A 125 3.83 -4.59 -18.98
N ARG A 126 4.69 -4.34 -17.98
CA ARG A 126 6.08 -4.80 -18.01
C ARG A 126 6.55 -5.35 -16.68
N ILE A 127 7.39 -6.36 -16.75
CA ILE A 127 8.02 -7.03 -15.61
C ILE A 127 9.49 -6.64 -15.57
N ARG A 128 9.97 -6.22 -14.40
CA ARG A 128 11.37 -5.82 -14.16
C ARG A 128 11.98 -6.61 -13.02
N THR A 129 13.20 -7.08 -13.21
CA THR A 129 13.96 -7.80 -12.19
C THR A 129 15.26 -7.06 -11.89
N LYS A 130 15.76 -7.15 -10.66
CA LYS A 130 17.00 -6.45 -10.26
C LYS A 130 18.26 -7.27 -10.57
N LYS A 131 18.22 -8.58 -10.35
CA LYS A 131 19.36 -9.51 -10.49
C LYS A 131 18.86 -10.88 -10.99
N PRO A 132 19.04 -11.22 -12.28
CA PRO A 132 19.63 -10.38 -13.33
C PRO A 132 18.75 -9.15 -13.62
N LYS A 133 19.35 -8.07 -14.10
CA LYS A 133 18.59 -6.89 -14.55
C LYS A 133 17.97 -7.21 -15.91
N LYS A 134 16.69 -7.58 -15.91
CA LYS A 134 15.91 -7.89 -17.11
C LYS A 134 14.58 -7.14 -17.06
N THR A 135 14.08 -6.82 -18.24
CA THR A 135 12.75 -6.24 -18.44
C THR A 135 12.04 -7.07 -19.50
N ILE A 136 10.79 -7.46 -19.24
CA ILE A 136 9.90 -8.12 -20.19
C ILE A 136 8.70 -7.20 -20.40
N GLU A 137 8.42 -6.88 -21.65
CA GLU A 137 7.20 -6.17 -22.04
C GLU A 137 6.15 -7.21 -22.42
N VAL A 138 5.19 -7.40 -21.51
CA VAL A 138 4.07 -8.35 -21.66
C VAL A 138 3.03 -7.77 -22.60
N LEU A 139 2.75 -6.47 -22.46
CA LEU A 139 1.88 -5.73 -23.36
C LEU A 139 2.45 -4.33 -23.61
N GLU A 140 2.43 -3.91 -24.86
CA GLU A 140 2.68 -2.54 -25.28
C GLU A 140 1.71 -2.19 -26.43
N SER A 141 0.78 -1.27 -26.19
CA SER A 141 -0.06 -0.71 -27.24
C SER A 141 0.74 0.36 -27.99
N LYS A 142 0.88 0.18 -29.31
CA LYS A 142 1.37 1.22 -30.22
C LYS A 142 0.36 2.36 -30.39
#